data_AF-A0A2V9INJ3-F1
#
_entry.id   AF-A0A2V9INJ3-F1
#
_cell.length_a   1.000
_cell.length_b   1.000
_cell.length_c   1.000
_cell.angle_alpha   90.00
_cell.angle_beta   90.00
_cell.angle_gamma   90.00
#
_symmetry.space_group_name_H-M   'P 1'
#
loop_
_entity.id
_entity.type
_entity.pdbx_description
1 polymer ?
#
loop_
_entity_poly.entity_id
_entity_poly.type
_entity_poly.pdbx_seq_one_letter_code
_entity_poly.pdbx_strand_id
1 'polypeptide(L)'
;GHSVGRLGCFAAGCDYGKPTSSILGVVFTSAYSHEVTGVPLGVRVHPTQLYESLAELVIFAILLWRYSRKSRDGEIFLLYLSLYAVARFLLEFLRGDEDRGFVFHHLLSTSQFIAILALAAAGGLALHFWSGPRKAPQTATALPAARRVRG
;
A
#
# COMPACT_ATOMS: atom_id res chain seq x y z
N GLY A 1 1.87 6.68 8.32
CA GLY A 1 3.31 6.93 8.20
C GLY A 1 3.75 6.83 6.75
N HIS A 2 3.64 5.64 6.16
CA HIS A 2 4.14 5.35 4.81
C HIS A 2 3.60 6.32 3.73
N SER A 3 2.30 6.63 3.73
CA SER A 3 1.70 7.54 2.74
C SER A 3 2.30 8.94 2.79
N VAL A 4 2.57 9.45 3.99
CA VAL A 4 3.23 10.74 4.21
C VAL A 4 4.69 10.68 3.73
N GLY A 5 5.38 9.57 3.98
CA GLY A 5 6.73 9.34 3.46
C GLY A 5 6.79 9.41 1.93
N ARG A 6 5.80 8.84 1.23
CA ARG A 6 5.71 8.91 -0.24
C ARG A 6 5.45 10.33 -0.75
N LEU A 7 4.74 11.17 0.00
CA LEU A 7 4.63 12.60 -0.33
C LEU A 7 5.99 13.31 -0.21
N GLY A 8 6.82 12.92 0.77
CA GLY A 8 8.21 13.36 0.87
C GLY A 8 9.06 12.94 -0.33
N CYS A 9 8.92 11.68 -0.77
CA CYS A 9 9.58 11.19 -1.99
C CYS A 9 9.17 11.98 -3.23
N PHE A 10 7.88 12.30 -3.35
CA PHE A 10 7.37 13.14 -4.44
C PHE A 10 8.00 14.54 -4.41
N ALA A 11 8.08 15.18 -3.23
CA ALA A 11 8.71 16.48 -3.08
C ALA A 11 10.22 16.44 -3.41
N ALA A 12 10.91 15.34 -3.07
CA ALA A 12 12.31 15.15 -3.39
C ALA A 12 12.56 14.86 -4.89
N GLY A 13 11.58 14.27 -5.58
CA GLY A 13 11.69 13.81 -6.97
C GLY A 13 12.26 12.39 -7.11
N CYS A 14 12.37 11.60 -6.03
CA CYS A 14 12.85 10.22 -6.09
C CYS A 14 11.73 9.20 -6.31
N ASP A 15 12.08 8.00 -6.79
CA ASP A 15 11.13 6.89 -7.02
C ASP A 15 9.98 7.23 -8.00
N TYR A 16 10.26 8.02 -9.03
CA TYR A 16 9.31 8.30 -10.11
C TYR A 16 9.11 7.06 -11.00
N GLY A 17 8.05 7.07 -11.81
CA GLY A 17 7.78 5.99 -12.75
C GLY A 17 8.25 6.27 -14.17
N LYS A 18 7.91 5.38 -15.11
CA LYS A 18 8.30 5.52 -16.51
C LYS A 18 7.77 6.82 -17.15
N PRO A 19 8.43 7.31 -18.22
CA PRO A 19 7.89 8.36 -19.06
C PRO A 19 6.46 8.04 -19.52
N THR A 20 5.60 9.05 -19.55
CA THR A 20 4.17 8.87 -19.83
C THR A 20 3.58 10.04 -20.57
N SER A 21 2.63 9.74 -21.46
CA SER A 21 1.77 10.73 -22.11
C SER A 21 0.48 10.99 -21.34
N SER A 22 0.23 10.27 -20.23
CA SER A 22 -0.98 10.40 -19.42
C SER A 22 -1.20 11.83 -18.90
N ILE A 23 -2.46 12.23 -18.77
CA ILE A 23 -2.86 13.50 -18.16
C ILE A 23 -2.50 13.60 -16.67
N LEU A 24 -2.28 12.45 -16.01
CA LEU A 24 -1.87 12.38 -14.61
C LEU A 24 -0.33 12.41 -14.45
N GLY A 25 0.41 12.52 -15.56
CA GLY A 25 1.86 12.61 -15.51
C GLY A 25 2.34 13.95 -14.97
N VAL A 26 3.45 13.94 -14.23
CA VAL A 26 4.08 15.12 -13.63
C VAL A 26 5.43 15.36 -14.30
N VAL A 27 5.81 16.64 -14.41
CA VAL A 27 7.12 17.06 -14.91
C VAL A 27 7.89 17.67 -13.75
N PHE A 28 9.08 17.15 -13.48
CA PHE A 28 9.99 17.72 -12.50
C PHE A 28 10.89 18.76 -13.17
N THR A 29 11.08 19.91 -12.51
CA THR A 29 11.83 21.05 -13.05
C THR A 29 13.03 21.45 -12.18
N SER A 30 13.16 20.87 -10.99
CA SER A 30 14.24 21.15 -10.05
C SER A 30 15.55 20.50 -10.48
N ALA A 31 16.56 21.31 -10.82
CA ALA A 31 17.90 20.83 -11.12
C ALA A 31 18.53 20.06 -9.94
N TYR A 32 18.30 20.52 -8.71
CA TYR A 32 18.75 19.83 -7.51
C TYR A 32 18.17 18.41 -7.38
N SER A 33 16.88 18.24 -7.67
CA SER A 33 16.24 16.92 -7.65
C SER A 33 16.84 16.00 -8.72
N HIS A 34 17.15 16.54 -9.89
CA HIS A 34 17.83 15.78 -10.95
C HIS A 34 19.22 15.31 -10.51
N GLU A 35 20.03 16.19 -9.92
CA GLU A 35 21.37 15.86 -9.44
C GLU A 35 21.36 14.78 -8.35
N VAL A 36 20.41 14.85 -7.41
CA VAL A 36 20.37 13.94 -6.26
C VAL A 36 19.68 12.61 -6.58
N THR A 37 18.64 12.63 -7.41
CA THR A 37 17.74 11.46 -7.61
C THR A 37 17.74 10.91 -9.04
N GLY A 38 18.35 11.63 -9.98
CA GLY A 38 18.36 11.28 -11.39
C GLY A 38 17.04 11.51 -12.12
N VAL A 39 16.06 12.24 -11.54
CA VAL A 39 14.76 12.49 -12.18
C VAL A 39 14.90 13.30 -13.46
N PRO A 40 14.34 12.87 -14.61
CA PRO A 40 14.54 13.57 -15.86
C PRO A 40 13.83 14.93 -15.87
N LEU A 41 14.56 15.97 -16.28
CA LEU A 41 14.02 17.32 -16.39
C LEU A 41 13.20 17.49 -17.66
N GLY A 42 12.05 18.13 -17.56
CA GLY A 42 11.20 18.42 -18.73
C GLY A 42 10.48 17.20 -19.33
N VAL A 43 10.71 16.00 -18.79
CA VAL A 43 10.03 14.77 -19.22
C VAL A 43 8.85 14.49 -18.31
N ARG A 44 7.70 14.19 -18.92
CA ARG A 44 6.50 13.78 -18.18
C ARG A 44 6.64 12.33 -17.75
N VAL A 45 6.54 12.09 -16.44
CA VAL A 45 6.68 10.75 -15.82
C VAL A 45 5.46 10.41 -14.98
N HIS A 46 5.21 9.12 -14.75
CA HIS A 46 4.19 8.70 -13.80
C HIS A 46 4.61 9.09 -12.37
N PRO A 47 3.79 9.87 -11.62
CA PRO A 47 4.04 10.16 -10.20
C PRO A 47 3.64 8.95 -9.32
N THR A 48 4.35 7.84 -9.47
CA THR A 48 4.13 6.58 -8.74
C THR A 48 4.14 6.78 -7.22
N GLN A 49 4.83 7.79 -6.72
CA GLN A 49 4.83 8.17 -5.30
C GLN A 49 3.44 8.65 -4.84
N LEU A 50 2.76 9.47 -5.65
CA LEU A 50 1.39 9.92 -5.35
C LEU A 50 0.40 8.77 -5.46
N TYR A 51 0.57 7.90 -6.45
CA TYR A 51 -0.26 6.70 -6.60
C TYR A 51 -0.10 5.75 -5.40
N GLU A 52 1.13 5.55 -4.92
CA GLU A 52 1.43 4.74 -3.73
C GLU A 52 0.86 5.37 -2.46
N SER A 53 1.04 6.68 -2.29
CA SER A 53 0.45 7.42 -1.17
C SER A 53 -1.07 7.29 -1.13
N LEU A 54 -1.74 7.44 -2.28
CA LEU A 54 -3.19 7.28 -2.39
C LEU A 54 -3.62 5.83 -2.12
N ALA A 55 -2.92 4.84 -2.69
CA ALA A 55 -3.22 3.43 -2.48
C ALA A 55 -3.15 3.08 -0.99
N GLU A 56 -2.14 3.58 -0.27
CA GLU A 56 -2.00 3.35 1.16
C GLU A 56 -3.10 4.02 2.00
N LEU A 57 -3.55 5.22 1.62
CA LEU A 57 -4.69 5.87 2.28
C LEU A 57 -5.98 5.08 2.06
N VAL A 58 -6.20 4.57 0.85
CA VAL A 58 -7.34 3.70 0.53
C VAL A 58 -7.27 2.41 1.35
N ILE A 59 -6.11 1.77 1.42
CA ILE A 59 -5.89 0.57 2.25
C ILE A 59 -6.19 0.90 3.71
N PHE A 60 -5.66 2.00 4.24
CA PHE A 60 -5.91 2.42 5.61
C PHE A 60 -7.40 2.63 5.89
N ALA A 61 -8.13 3.29 4.99
CA ALA A 61 -9.57 3.48 5.12
C ALA A 61 -10.34 2.16 5.12
N ILE A 62 -9.98 1.21 4.24
CA ILE A 62 -10.57 -0.14 4.20
C ILE A 62 -10.30 -0.88 5.52
N LEU A 63 -9.08 -0.79 6.05
CA LEU A 63 -8.72 -1.44 7.31
C LEU A 63 -9.47 -0.84 8.49
N LEU A 64 -9.61 0.49 8.57
CA LEU A 64 -10.41 1.14 9.61
C LEU A 64 -11.88 0.70 9.55
N TRP A 65 -12.46 0.67 8.35
CA TRP A 65 -13.83 0.19 8.16
C TRP A 65 -13.98 -1.29 8.55
N ARG A 66 -12.99 -2.14 8.23
CA ARG A 66 -13.00 -3.56 8.59
C ARG A 66 -12.75 -3.78 10.09
N TYR A 67 -11.96 -2.93 10.75
CA TYR A 67 -11.49 -3.10 12.12
C TYR A 67 -12.63 -3.23 13.13
N SER A 68 -13.68 -2.42 12.99
CA SER A 68 -14.87 -2.46 13.85
C SER A 68 -15.75 -3.69 13.62
N ARG A 69 -15.56 -4.40 12.50
CA ARG A 69 -16.36 -5.57 12.09
C ARG A 69 -15.58 -6.87 12.21
N LYS A 70 -14.31 -6.84 12.64
CA LYS A 70 -13.42 -8.01 12.59
C LYS A 70 -13.95 -9.14 13.46
N SER A 71 -13.84 -10.36 12.95
CA SER A 71 -14.38 -11.55 13.62
C SER A 71 -13.29 -12.50 14.12
N ARG A 72 -12.04 -12.27 13.71
CA ARG A 72 -10.90 -13.12 14.03
C ARG A 72 -9.65 -12.29 14.23
N ASP A 73 -8.76 -12.79 15.08
CA ASP A 73 -7.43 -12.20 15.25
C ASP A 73 -6.60 -12.45 13.99
N GLY A 74 -5.71 -11.52 13.65
CA GLY A 74 -4.92 -11.57 12.42
C GLY A 74 -5.66 -11.17 11.14
N GLU A 75 -7.00 -11.07 11.15
CA GLU A 75 -7.80 -10.72 9.97
C GLU A 75 -7.38 -9.38 9.33
N ILE A 76 -7.17 -8.35 10.15
CA ILE A 76 -6.76 -7.02 9.67
C ILE A 76 -5.35 -7.05 9.10
N PHE A 77 -4.45 -7.84 9.70
CA PHE A 77 -3.08 -8.00 9.22
C PHE A 77 -3.05 -8.72 7.86
N LEU A 78 -3.80 -9.82 7.72
CA LEU A 78 -3.90 -10.56 6.46
C LEU A 78 -4.55 -9.72 5.35
N LEU A 79 -5.58 -8.94 5.70
CA LEU A 79 -6.20 -8.01 4.77
C LEU A 79 -5.23 -6.91 4.33
N TYR A 80 -4.46 -6.33 5.26
CA TYR A 80 -3.42 -5.35 4.94
C TYR A 80 -2.38 -5.95 3.99
N LEU A 81 -1.83 -7.12 4.34
CA LEU A 81 -0.80 -7.79 3.54
C LEU A 81 -1.29 -8.07 2.12
N SER A 82 -2.53 -8.54 1.99
CA SER A 82 -3.15 -8.84 0.70
C SER A 82 -3.36 -7.58 -0.14
N LEU A 83 -3.99 -6.55 0.43
CA LEU A 83 -4.26 -5.30 -0.29
C LEU A 83 -2.96 -4.58 -0.70
N TYR A 84 -1.98 -4.55 0.20
CA TYR A 84 -0.69 -3.92 -0.07
C TYR A 84 0.08 -4.67 -1.16
N ALA A 85 0.08 -6.01 -1.13
CA ALA A 85 0.72 -6.81 -2.18
C ALA A 85 0.07 -6.56 -3.56
N VAL A 86 -1.26 -6.50 -3.64
CA VAL A 86 -1.96 -6.16 -4.89
C VAL A 86 -1.60 -4.75 -5.36
N ALA A 87 -1.65 -3.75 -4.46
CA ALA A 87 -1.28 -2.37 -4.81
C ALA A 87 0.15 -2.27 -5.33
N ARG A 88 1.11 -2.94 -4.66
CA ARG A 88 2.52 -2.99 -5.09
C ARG A 88 2.68 -3.66 -6.44
N PHE A 89 2.00 -4.78 -6.67
CA PHE A 89 2.02 -5.48 -7.95
C PHE A 89 1.55 -4.58 -9.10
N LEU A 90 0.45 -3.83 -8.89
CA LEU A 90 -0.08 -2.91 -9.90
C LEU A 90 0.81 -1.68 -10.14
N LEU A 91 1.37 -1.11 -9.08
CA LEU A 91 2.25 0.06 -9.17
C LEU A 91 3.55 -0.23 -9.90
N GLU A 92 4.03 -1.48 -9.82
CA GLU A 92 5.29 -1.85 -10.47
C GLU A 92 5.22 -1.71 -12.00
N PHE A 93 4.07 -1.97 -12.63
CA PHE A 93 3.89 -1.77 -14.08
C PHE A 93 4.11 -0.31 -14.52
N LEU A 94 4.00 0.63 -13.58
CA LEU A 94 4.21 2.06 -13.79
C LEU A 94 5.63 2.50 -13.42
N ARG A 95 6.38 1.73 -12.63
CA ARG A 95 7.71 2.12 -12.13
C ARG A 95 8.80 2.07 -13.19
N GLY A 96 8.70 1.18 -14.19
CA GLY A 96 9.51 1.28 -15.41
C GLY A 96 10.99 0.88 -15.28
N ASP A 97 11.43 0.34 -14.15
CA ASP A 97 12.83 -0.01 -13.95
C ASP A 97 13.14 -1.39 -14.56
N GLU A 98 13.77 -1.41 -15.75
CA GLU A 98 14.43 -2.59 -16.31
C GLU A 98 15.72 -2.98 -15.54
N ASP A 99 16.23 -2.09 -14.68
CA ASP A 99 17.51 -2.26 -13.98
C ASP A 99 17.41 -2.64 -12.49
N ARG A 100 16.21 -2.63 -11.87
CA ARG A 100 16.06 -2.85 -10.39
C ARG A 100 15.83 -4.30 -9.96
N GLY A 101 16.40 -5.25 -10.67
CA GLY A 101 16.42 -6.66 -10.27
C GLY A 101 15.15 -7.38 -10.72
N PHE A 102 15.29 -8.11 -11.81
CA PHE A 102 14.31 -9.07 -12.28
C PHE A 102 14.63 -10.45 -11.70
N VAL A 103 13.59 -11.18 -11.36
CA VAL A 103 13.67 -12.60 -11.04
C VAL A 103 13.15 -13.35 -12.27
N PHE A 104 13.82 -14.45 -12.65
CA PHE A 104 13.52 -15.23 -13.86
C PHE A 104 13.65 -14.44 -15.17
N HIS A 105 14.88 -14.11 -15.60
CA HIS A 105 15.17 -13.61 -16.97
C HIS A 105 14.20 -12.52 -17.49
N HIS A 106 13.99 -11.45 -16.70
CA HIS A 106 13.11 -10.32 -17.04
C HIS A 106 11.58 -10.58 -17.05
N LEU A 107 11.11 -11.76 -16.61
CA LEU A 107 9.68 -12.08 -16.60
C LEU A 107 8.92 -11.42 -15.44
N LEU A 108 9.55 -11.26 -14.27
CA LEU A 108 8.93 -10.66 -13.09
C LEU A 108 9.90 -9.72 -12.38
N SER A 109 9.41 -8.57 -11.93
CA SER A 109 10.20 -7.73 -11.02
C SER A 109 10.32 -8.40 -9.64
N THR A 110 11.38 -8.08 -8.90
CA THR A 110 11.55 -8.53 -7.50
C THR A 110 10.34 -8.16 -6.63
N SER A 111 9.78 -6.96 -6.82
CA SER A 111 8.57 -6.53 -6.10
C SER A 111 7.36 -7.38 -6.43
N GLN A 112 7.18 -7.79 -7.70
CA GLN A 112 6.06 -8.63 -8.12
C GLN A 112 6.18 -10.05 -7.56
N PHE A 113 7.40 -10.61 -7.58
CA PHE A 113 7.66 -11.92 -6.99
C PHE A 113 7.37 -11.93 -5.48
N ILE A 114 7.86 -10.92 -4.75
CA ILE A 114 7.58 -10.76 -3.32
C ILE A 114 6.08 -10.56 -3.07
N ALA A 115 5.38 -9.78 -3.91
CA ALA A 115 3.94 -9.59 -3.80
C ALA A 115 3.16 -10.90 -3.97
N ILE A 116 3.54 -11.75 -4.93
CA ILE A 116 2.93 -13.08 -5.14
C ILE A 116 3.16 -13.97 -3.92
N LEU A 117 4.40 -14.03 -3.41
CA LEU A 117 4.72 -14.82 -2.21
C LEU A 117 3.93 -14.32 -0.99
N ALA A 118 3.82 -13.00 -0.81
CA ALA A 118 3.05 -12.40 0.27
C ALA A 118 1.55 -12.74 0.16
N LEU A 119 0.98 -12.72 -1.05
CA LEU A 119 -0.40 -13.12 -1.29
C LEU A 119 -0.63 -14.62 -1.01
N ALA A 120 0.28 -15.47 -1.49
CA ALA A 120 0.21 -16.91 -1.25
C ALA A 120 0.29 -17.23 0.26
N ALA A 121 1.22 -16.60 0.98
CA ALA A 121 1.37 -16.74 2.42
C ALA A 121 0.13 -16.23 3.17
N ALA A 122 -0.41 -15.08 2.78
CA ALA A 122 -1.63 -14.52 3.38
C ALA A 122 -2.83 -15.45 3.16
N GLY A 123 -3.01 -15.98 1.95
CA GLY A 123 -4.06 -16.93 1.62
C GLY A 123 -3.94 -18.24 2.39
N GLY A 124 -2.74 -18.82 2.47
CA GLY A 124 -2.49 -20.03 3.24
C GLY A 124 -2.76 -19.84 4.73
N LEU A 125 -2.32 -18.72 5.31
CA LEU A 125 -2.53 -18.40 6.72
C LEU A 125 -4.01 -18.12 7.03
N ALA A 126 -4.71 -17.45 6.11
CA ALA A 126 -6.15 -17.24 6.19
C ALA A 126 -6.91 -18.58 6.19
N LEU A 127 -6.60 -19.49 5.27
CA LEU A 127 -7.22 -20.82 5.21
C LEU A 127 -6.95 -21.65 6.47
N HIS A 128 -5.73 -21.58 6.99
CA HIS A 128 -5.34 -22.29 8.22
C HIS A 128 -6.07 -21.75 9.46
N PHE A 129 -6.19 -20.43 9.63
CA PHE A 129 -6.83 -19.85 10.82
C PHE A 129 -8.35 -19.67 10.70
N TRP A 130 -8.91 -19.66 9.50
CA TRP A 130 -10.34 -19.41 9.28
C TRP A 130 -11.19 -20.68 9.13
N SER A 131 -10.56 -21.85 9.16
CA SER A 131 -11.24 -23.15 9.31
C SER A 131 -11.82 -23.37 10.72
N GLY A 132 -11.44 -22.55 11.71
CA GLY A 132 -12.02 -22.54 13.07
C GLY A 132 -13.21 -21.58 13.26
N PRO A 133 -13.95 -21.71 14.38
CA PRO A 133 -15.14 -20.90 14.67
C PRO A 133 -14.85 -19.39 14.75
N ARG A 134 -15.80 -18.57 14.30
CA ARG A 134 -15.71 -17.09 14.31
C ARG A 134 -15.88 -16.55 15.74
N LYS A 135 -15.11 -15.54 16.14
CA LYS A 135 -15.41 -14.80 17.39
C LYS A 135 -16.60 -13.87 17.13
N ALA A 136 -17.44 -13.70 18.15
CA ALA A 136 -18.57 -12.77 18.09
C ALA A 136 -18.06 -11.34 17.80
N PRO A 137 -18.80 -10.52 17.02
CA PRO A 137 -18.43 -9.14 16.75
C PRO A 137 -18.16 -8.39 18.06
N GLN A 138 -17.06 -7.63 18.09
CA GLN A 138 -16.76 -6.73 19.21
C GLN A 138 -17.79 -5.59 19.17
N THR A 139 -18.97 -5.85 19.73
CA THR A 139 -19.98 -4.82 19.95
C THR A 139 -19.35 -3.81 20.90
N ALA A 140 -19.27 -2.54 20.48
CA ALA A 140 -18.72 -1.46 21.27
C ALA A 140 -19.20 -1.61 22.71
N THR A 141 -18.26 -1.79 23.64
CA THR A 141 -18.51 -1.87 25.07
C THR A 141 -19.49 -0.77 25.43
N ALA A 142 -20.74 -1.14 25.71
CA ALA A 142 -21.73 -0.18 26.17
C ALA A 142 -21.10 0.51 27.38
N LEU A 143 -20.97 1.83 27.31
CA LEU A 143 -20.52 2.66 28.43
C LEU A 143 -21.26 2.16 29.67
N PRO A 144 -20.56 1.78 30.77
CA PRO A 144 -21.23 1.36 31.98
C PRO A 144 -22.20 2.47 32.36
N ALA A 145 -23.49 2.12 32.42
CA ALA A 145 -24.57 3.06 32.69
C ALA A 145 -24.19 3.92 33.89
N ALA A 146 -24.10 5.24 33.67
CA ALA A 146 -23.73 6.20 34.69
C ALA A 146 -24.53 5.90 35.97
N ARG A 147 -23.81 5.51 37.03
CA ARG A 147 -24.38 5.22 38.33
C ARG A 147 -25.08 6.49 38.81
N ARG A 148 -26.40 6.52 38.67
CA ARG A 148 -27.26 7.62 39.11
C ARG A 148 -27.11 7.70 40.63
N VAL A 149 -26.28 8.63 41.10
CA VAL A 149 -26.17 8.96 42.53
C VAL A 149 -27.55 9.46 42.96
N ARG A 150 -28.25 8.66 43.76
CA ARG A 150 -29.48 9.05 44.44
C ARG A 150 -29.10 9.66 45.78
N GLY A 151 -29.67 10.83 46.06
CA GLY A 151 -29.97 11.34 47.41
C GLY A 151 -28.80 11.95 48.14
#